data_AF-A0A7K1H0B7-F1
#
_entry.id   AF-A0A7K1H0B7-F1
#
_cell.length_a   1.000
_cell.length_b   1.000
_cell.length_c   1.000
_cell.angle_alpha   90.00
_cell.angle_beta   90.00
_cell.angle_gamma   90.00
#
_symmetry.space_group_name_H-M   'P 1'
#
loop_
_entity.id
_entity.type
_entity.pdbx_description
1 polymer ?
#
loop_
_entity_poly.entity_id
_entity_poly.type
_entity_poly.pdbx_seq_one_letter_code
_entity_poly.pdbx_strand_id
1 'polypeptide(L)'
;MTDDHTSRDEPVDVGSPARGRAQPLGPYAEEAAGGRAARRPRSTDPLELGFTPRKPVPWLAPFLLISTGLRTLLAMLFGAYLDKRELQKALDAEISRQVGPDGGLWLDYVADLGDGFNATYSVAYLLAQREITVDGHRLPRAQTLVMGGDQVYPSAEYAAYEDRCKGPYQAALPATPPEQPTIFAVPGNHDWYDGLTAFLRLFVRTRDRHFGGWRTGQSRSYFAAELPADWWLLGLDDQSGSYVDDPQLTYFDAVAKRLGPQSRVILAVPAPAWVKAVDQPNAYDSIDYFVRTIVAPTGAQVRLLISGDLHHYARYTGPDGRQLVTSGCGGAYLYPTHKLPERIEVPPRDTLARRSSPSREYELAGRYPDAARSRRYGWGVFAWLPRRNPGFSALLGVLQTLLMLSMAGVTDFRSEASEQRLFSVPLVAMVLVTVLAAAMFAKPPSSGGKRQARHWILGIGHGLAHVGLAALGTWVWLTLPFHGWSWPLPAVAAAVLYLPVIGLVASQLVAGYLLVASAFGVNVNELFAGQGIEDAKGFVRMRIDPDGTLTLYPVVVDRVSRDWRVNSDQSPESSWLVPATPLVPRLAEPPITVT
;
A
#
# COMPACT_ATOMS: atom_id res chain seq x y z
N MET A 1 31.04 87.30 12.70
CA MET A 1 30.84 86.15 13.60
C MET A 1 31.05 84.93 12.74
N THR A 2 32.15 84.23 13.01
CA THR A 2 32.71 82.98 12.46
C THR A 2 31.66 81.89 12.19
N ASP A 3 31.80 80.93 11.28
CA ASP A 3 32.88 80.53 10.36
C ASP A 3 32.29 79.72 9.20
N ASP A 4 33.02 79.75 8.08
CA ASP A 4 32.68 79.25 6.75
C ASP A 4 33.30 77.87 6.47
N HIS A 5 32.66 77.11 5.59
CA HIS A 5 33.05 75.76 5.15
C HIS A 5 34.22 75.81 4.15
N THR A 6 35.13 74.81 4.17
CA THR A 6 35.77 74.27 2.94
C THR A 6 36.71 73.06 3.17
N SER A 7 36.83 72.27 2.09
CA SER A 7 37.87 71.27 1.69
C SER A 7 37.61 69.79 2.05
N ARG A 8 38.01 68.78 1.27
CA ARG A 8 38.17 68.47 -0.18
C ARG A 8 38.69 66.99 -0.25
N ASP A 9 38.20 66.21 -1.21
CA ASP A 9 38.77 65.06 -1.97
C ASP A 9 39.57 63.89 -1.32
N GLU A 10 39.02 62.66 -1.52
CA GLU A 10 39.56 61.30 -1.94
C GLU A 10 40.99 60.79 -1.57
N PRO A 11 41.36 59.48 -1.73
CA PRO A 11 40.61 58.21 -1.93
C PRO A 11 41.02 57.08 -0.94
N VAL A 12 40.26 55.97 -0.87
CA VAL A 12 40.70 54.73 -0.15
C VAL A 12 41.10 53.64 -1.14
N ASP A 13 42.32 53.18 -0.94
CA ASP A 13 43.14 52.25 -1.72
C ASP A 13 42.59 50.80 -1.77
N VAL A 14 42.82 50.15 -2.91
CA VAL A 14 42.36 48.80 -3.28
C VAL A 14 43.43 47.78 -2.88
N GLY A 15 43.26 47.16 -1.71
CA GLY A 15 44.07 46.02 -1.26
C GLY A 15 43.47 44.68 -1.66
N SER A 16 44.24 43.86 -2.40
CA SER A 16 43.94 42.47 -2.81
C SER A 16 43.39 41.59 -1.68
N PRO A 17 42.37 40.72 -1.92
CA PRO A 17 41.99 39.72 -0.94
C PRO A 17 43.03 38.60 -0.91
N ALA A 18 43.77 38.56 0.19
CA ALA A 18 44.55 37.41 0.60
C ALA A 18 43.66 36.16 0.67
N ARG A 19 44.20 35.02 0.22
CA ARG A 19 43.61 33.68 0.34
C ARG A 19 43.28 33.38 1.81
N GLY A 20 42.06 33.70 2.23
CA GLY A 20 41.51 33.31 3.53
C GLY A 20 41.18 31.83 3.51
N ARG A 21 41.85 31.05 4.36
CA ARG A 21 41.44 29.68 4.73
C ARG A 21 39.96 29.70 5.09
N ALA A 22 39.16 28.88 4.41
CA ALA A 22 37.78 28.64 4.78
C ALA A 22 37.70 28.29 6.28
N GLN A 23 36.92 29.04 7.04
CA GLN A 23 36.59 28.68 8.41
C GLN A 23 35.92 27.29 8.41
N PRO A 24 36.23 26.41 9.37
CA PRO A 24 35.49 25.16 9.48
C PRO A 24 34.03 25.52 9.76
N LEU A 25 33.14 25.09 8.86
CA LEU A 25 31.71 25.15 9.09
C LEU A 25 31.42 24.43 10.41
N GLY A 26 30.71 25.10 11.32
CA GLY A 26 30.36 24.52 12.62
C GLY A 26 29.56 23.22 12.45
N PRO A 27 29.50 22.35 13.46
CA PRO A 27 28.89 21.01 13.37
C PRO A 27 27.41 21.01 12.94
N TYR A 28 26.74 22.16 13.00
CA TYR A 28 25.34 22.34 12.61
C TYR A 28 25.13 22.82 11.16
N ALA A 29 26.19 23.28 10.48
CA ALA A 29 26.11 23.69 9.08
C ALA A 29 26.25 22.50 8.11
N GLU A 30 26.91 21.42 8.54
CA GLU A 30 26.94 20.13 7.81
C GLU A 30 25.57 19.40 7.85
N GLU A 31 24.74 19.69 8.85
CA GLU A 31 23.44 19.03 9.04
C GLU A 31 22.36 19.57 8.07
N ALA A 32 22.44 20.85 7.70
CA ALA A 32 21.52 21.52 6.78
C ALA A 32 21.83 21.27 5.28
N ALA A 33 22.94 20.61 4.96
CA ALA A 33 23.43 20.41 3.59
C ALA A 33 23.13 19.01 3.01
N GLY A 34 22.28 18.21 3.65
CA GLY A 34 21.95 16.87 3.16
C GLY A 34 22.97 15.82 3.57
N GLY A 35 22.89 15.44 4.84
CA GLY A 35 23.31 14.12 5.31
C GLY A 35 24.74 14.05 5.83
N ARG A 36 24.88 13.95 7.15
CA ARG A 36 25.94 13.11 7.71
C ARG A 36 25.87 11.78 6.96
N ALA A 37 26.97 11.30 6.38
CA ALA A 37 27.03 9.92 5.92
C ALA A 37 26.68 9.06 7.13
N ALA A 38 25.44 8.56 7.19
CA ALA A 38 25.01 7.69 8.26
C ALA A 38 26.02 6.56 8.31
N ARG A 39 26.63 6.38 9.49
CA ARG A 39 27.71 5.41 9.68
C ARG A 39 27.23 4.08 9.11
N ARG A 40 27.87 3.62 8.04
CA ARG A 40 27.42 2.42 7.30
C ARG A 40 27.29 1.26 8.30
N PRO A 41 26.16 0.55 8.33
CA PRO A 41 25.93 -0.51 9.30
C PRO A 41 26.93 -1.64 9.08
N ARG A 42 27.36 -2.28 10.18
CA ARG A 42 28.27 -3.44 10.16
C ARG A 42 27.51 -4.75 10.37
N SER A 43 26.26 -4.64 10.79
CA SER A 43 25.33 -5.73 11.06
C SER A 43 23.92 -5.34 10.63
N THR A 44 22.97 -6.27 10.79
CA THR A 44 21.54 -6.01 10.59
C THR A 44 20.84 -5.56 11.89
N ASP A 45 21.61 -5.13 12.91
CA ASP A 45 21.05 -4.60 14.15
C ASP A 45 20.25 -3.31 13.87
N PRO A 46 18.99 -3.22 14.31
CA PRO A 46 18.18 -2.00 14.16
C PRO A 46 18.86 -0.70 14.63
N LEU A 47 19.72 -0.75 15.66
CA LEU A 47 20.44 0.43 16.13
C LEU A 47 21.50 0.90 15.12
N GLU A 48 22.13 -0.02 14.38
CA GLU A 48 23.07 0.33 13.32
C GLU A 48 22.36 0.71 12.02
N LEU A 49 21.22 0.09 11.73
CA LEU A 49 20.39 0.42 10.57
C LEU A 49 19.67 1.77 10.72
N GLY A 50 19.40 2.21 11.95
CA GLY A 50 18.60 3.42 12.23
C GLY A 50 17.10 3.22 12.04
N PHE A 51 16.64 1.99 11.83
CA PHE A 51 15.24 1.59 11.76
C PHE A 51 15.09 0.10 12.11
N THR A 52 13.89 -0.33 12.46
CA THR A 52 13.60 -1.73 12.79
C THR A 52 12.92 -2.44 11.62
N PRO A 53 13.59 -3.38 10.92
CA PRO A 53 12.94 -4.23 9.93
C PRO A 53 11.68 -4.91 10.48
N ARG A 54 10.51 -4.60 9.91
CA ARG A 54 9.23 -5.14 10.39
C ARG A 54 8.83 -6.41 9.64
N LYS A 55 8.24 -7.35 10.38
CA LYS A 55 7.53 -8.49 9.79
C LYS A 55 6.23 -8.03 9.10
N PRO A 56 5.73 -8.81 8.13
CA PRO A 56 4.42 -8.61 7.51
C PRO A 56 3.31 -8.38 8.52
N VAL A 57 2.34 -7.55 8.16
CA VAL A 57 1.19 -7.26 9.00
C VAL A 57 0.31 -8.52 9.12
N PRO A 58 -0.03 -8.99 10.33
CA PRO A 58 -0.92 -10.12 10.51
C PRO A 58 -2.38 -9.65 10.41
N TRP A 59 -2.87 -9.47 9.19
CA TRP A 59 -4.17 -8.81 8.89
C TRP A 59 -5.40 -9.43 9.54
N LEU A 60 -5.35 -10.71 9.93
CA LEU A 60 -6.46 -11.37 10.64
C LEU A 60 -6.19 -11.53 12.14
N ALA A 61 -5.12 -10.95 12.68
CA ALA A 61 -4.90 -10.92 14.11
C ALA A 61 -6.04 -10.17 14.82
N PRO A 62 -6.68 -10.75 15.86
CA PRO A 62 -7.87 -10.17 16.49
C PRO A 62 -7.71 -8.73 16.98
N PHE A 63 -6.62 -8.44 17.70
CA PHE A 63 -6.35 -7.09 18.21
C PHE A 63 -6.12 -6.08 17.08
N LEU A 64 -5.48 -6.52 15.99
CA LEU A 64 -5.28 -5.66 14.84
C LEU A 64 -6.61 -5.33 14.19
N LEU A 65 -7.46 -6.33 13.91
CA LEU A 65 -8.80 -6.13 13.35
C LEU A 65 -9.63 -5.14 14.16
N ILE A 66 -9.61 -5.26 15.49
CA ILE A 66 -10.31 -4.33 16.40
C ILE A 66 -9.71 -2.92 16.30
N SER A 67 -8.38 -2.80 16.38
CA SER A 67 -7.70 -1.49 16.37
C SER A 67 -7.86 -0.76 15.03
N THR A 68 -7.71 -1.46 13.90
CA THR A 68 -7.92 -0.92 12.56
C THR A 68 -9.39 -0.57 12.36
N GLY A 69 -10.32 -1.37 12.86
CA GLY A 69 -11.76 -1.05 12.85
C GLY A 69 -12.07 0.24 13.61
N LEU A 70 -11.51 0.41 14.82
CA LEU A 70 -11.68 1.63 15.61
C LEU A 70 -11.03 2.86 14.94
N ARG A 71 -9.83 2.72 14.39
CA ARG A 71 -9.16 3.81 13.63
C ARG A 71 -9.98 4.21 12.40
N THR A 72 -10.51 3.22 11.68
CA THR A 72 -11.38 3.48 10.53
C THR A 72 -12.65 4.22 10.96
N LEU A 73 -13.27 3.83 12.07
CA LEU A 73 -14.43 4.53 12.63
C LEU A 73 -14.09 5.97 13.02
N LEU A 74 -12.98 6.20 13.72
CA LEU A 74 -12.54 7.54 14.10
C LEU A 74 -12.21 8.40 12.88
N ALA A 75 -11.55 7.83 11.86
CA ALA A 75 -11.26 8.50 10.60
C ALA A 75 -12.55 8.87 9.85
N MET A 76 -13.58 8.01 9.86
CA MET A 76 -14.89 8.35 9.28
C MET A 76 -15.60 9.48 10.06
N LEU A 77 -15.52 9.48 11.39
CA LEU A 77 -16.19 10.48 12.24
C LEU A 77 -15.49 11.84 12.23
N PHE A 78 -14.16 11.86 12.18
CA PHE A 78 -13.35 13.08 12.32
C PHE A 78 -12.59 13.49 11.05
N GLY A 79 -12.44 12.61 10.06
CA GLY A 79 -11.69 12.88 8.83
C GLY A 79 -12.25 14.06 8.02
N ALA A 80 -13.57 14.24 8.02
CA ALA A 80 -14.22 15.40 7.40
C ALA A 80 -13.93 16.73 8.12
N TYR A 81 -13.53 16.70 9.40
CA TYR A 81 -13.26 17.89 10.21
C TYR A 81 -11.76 18.23 10.32
N LEU A 82 -10.88 17.33 9.85
CA LEU A 82 -9.42 17.45 9.94
C LEU A 82 -8.75 17.40 8.57
N ASP A 83 -9.47 17.72 7.49
CA ASP A 83 -8.89 17.75 6.15
C ASP A 83 -7.82 18.86 6.07
N LYS A 84 -6.55 18.43 5.96
CA LYS A 84 -5.40 19.33 5.93
C LYS A 84 -5.15 19.90 4.54
N ARG A 85 -5.84 19.46 3.49
CA ARG A 85 -5.66 19.99 2.13
C ARG A 85 -6.01 21.47 2.05
N GLU A 86 -7.01 21.93 2.81
CA GLU A 86 -7.32 23.36 2.98
C GLU A 86 -6.13 24.16 3.54
N LEU A 87 -5.36 23.58 4.47
CA LEU A 87 -4.17 24.20 5.03
C LEU A 87 -2.99 24.22 4.04
N GLN A 88 -2.97 23.32 3.07
CA GLN A 88 -1.90 23.24 2.06
C GLN A 88 -1.95 24.40 1.06
N LYS A 89 -3.02 25.21 1.02
CA LYS A 89 -3.07 26.45 0.23
C LYS A 89 -1.96 27.44 0.63
N ALA A 90 -1.50 27.37 1.89
CA ALA A 90 -0.39 28.18 2.40
C ALA A 90 1.00 27.66 1.97
N LEU A 91 1.09 26.46 1.41
CA LEU A 91 2.33 25.90 0.87
C LEU A 91 2.53 26.35 -0.58
N ASP A 92 3.79 26.50 -0.98
CA ASP A 92 4.14 26.89 -2.35
C ASP A 92 3.56 25.90 -3.37
N ALA A 93 3.10 26.43 -4.51
CA ALA A 93 2.59 25.65 -5.63
C ALA A 93 3.72 25.47 -6.66
N GLU A 94 4.63 24.53 -6.41
CA GLU A 94 5.73 24.24 -7.32
C GLU A 94 5.29 23.24 -8.41
N ILE A 95 5.67 23.51 -9.66
CA ILE A 95 5.60 22.56 -10.77
C ILE A 95 7.04 22.12 -11.04
N SER A 96 7.32 20.84 -10.85
CA SER A 96 8.67 20.31 -11.05
C SER A 96 8.93 20.08 -12.53
N ARG A 97 10.19 20.18 -12.97
CA ARG A 97 10.60 19.75 -14.31
C ARG A 97 11.56 18.60 -14.17
N GLN A 98 11.27 17.49 -14.87
CA GLN A 98 12.06 16.28 -14.83
C GLN A 98 12.59 15.99 -16.23
N VAL A 99 13.90 15.89 -16.37
CA VAL A 99 14.58 15.57 -17.64
C VAL A 99 15.88 14.84 -17.34
N GLY A 100 16.12 13.78 -18.08
CA GLY A 100 17.37 13.03 -18.06
C GLY A 100 18.47 13.70 -18.88
N PRO A 101 19.72 13.22 -18.75
CA PRO A 101 20.88 13.83 -19.39
C PRO A 101 20.86 13.75 -20.92
N ASP A 102 20.09 12.82 -21.49
CA ASP A 102 19.95 12.61 -22.94
C ASP A 102 18.75 13.34 -23.56
N GLY A 103 18.06 14.16 -22.77
CA GLY A 103 16.83 14.85 -23.19
C GLY A 103 15.57 13.99 -23.11
N GLY A 104 15.68 12.69 -22.82
CA GLY A 104 14.56 11.82 -22.45
C GLY A 104 14.42 11.72 -20.93
N LEU A 105 13.68 10.73 -20.42
CA LEU A 105 13.53 10.49 -18.98
C LEU A 105 13.27 9.01 -18.67
N TRP A 106 13.98 8.47 -17.68
CA TRP A 106 13.59 7.23 -17.02
C TRP A 106 12.80 7.52 -15.75
N LEU A 107 11.65 6.87 -15.61
CA LEU A 107 10.72 7.06 -14.51
C LEU A 107 10.27 5.71 -13.95
N ASP A 108 10.36 5.52 -12.64
CA ASP A 108 9.83 4.34 -11.95
C ASP A 108 8.51 4.66 -11.25
N TYR A 109 7.58 3.72 -11.26
CA TYR A 109 6.34 3.77 -10.49
C TYR A 109 6.19 2.51 -9.62
N VAL A 110 5.96 2.71 -8.33
CA VAL A 110 5.78 1.64 -7.35
C VAL A 110 4.68 2.03 -6.36
N ALA A 111 3.85 1.09 -5.91
CA ALA A 111 2.77 1.37 -4.95
C ALA A 111 2.59 0.21 -3.96
N ASP A 112 1.85 0.46 -2.87
CA ASP A 112 1.50 -0.51 -1.84
C ASP A 112 2.74 -1.08 -1.14
N LEU A 113 3.44 -0.20 -0.42
CA LEU A 113 4.70 -0.45 0.27
C LEU A 113 4.47 -0.72 1.76
N GLY A 114 5.46 -1.23 2.47
CA GLY A 114 5.50 -1.12 3.93
C GLY A 114 4.66 -2.15 4.71
N ASP A 115 4.14 -3.20 4.07
CA ASP A 115 3.51 -4.32 4.79
C ASP A 115 4.54 -5.18 5.53
N GLY A 116 5.66 -5.51 4.86
CA GLY A 116 6.78 -6.23 5.44
C GLY A 116 8.11 -5.77 4.85
N PHE A 117 9.19 -5.93 5.63
CA PHE A 117 10.54 -5.51 5.26
C PHE A 117 11.04 -6.23 4.01
N ASN A 118 10.91 -7.56 3.93
CA ASN A 118 11.49 -8.36 2.85
C ASN A 118 10.92 -7.99 1.48
N ALA A 119 9.60 -7.82 1.39
CA ALA A 119 8.94 -7.44 0.15
C ALA A 119 9.30 -6.00 -0.26
N THR A 120 9.10 -5.05 0.65
CA THR A 120 9.41 -3.63 0.42
C THR A 120 10.88 -3.42 0.04
N TYR A 121 11.80 -4.04 0.79
CA TYR A 121 13.24 -3.86 0.57
C TYR A 121 13.73 -4.58 -0.70
N SER A 122 13.12 -5.70 -1.10
CA SER A 122 13.45 -6.34 -2.39
C SER A 122 13.16 -5.42 -3.57
N VAL A 123 12.02 -4.72 -3.53
CA VAL A 123 11.65 -3.76 -4.58
C VAL A 123 12.52 -2.51 -4.49
N ALA A 124 12.70 -1.93 -3.29
CA ALA A 124 13.58 -0.77 -3.08
C ALA A 124 15.02 -1.04 -3.54
N TYR A 125 15.56 -2.23 -3.26
CA TYR A 125 16.88 -2.66 -3.70
C TYR A 125 17.00 -2.61 -5.22
N LEU A 126 16.03 -3.17 -5.96
CA LEU A 126 16.05 -3.17 -7.43
C LEU A 126 15.90 -1.76 -8.03
N LEU A 127 15.05 -0.92 -7.44
CA LEU A 127 14.89 0.49 -7.83
C LEU A 127 16.20 1.28 -7.64
N ALA A 128 16.95 0.98 -6.57
CA ALA A 128 18.19 1.68 -6.23
C ALA A 128 19.40 1.28 -7.08
N GLN A 129 19.39 0.10 -7.72
CA GLN A 129 20.53 -0.36 -8.52
C GLN A 129 20.78 0.58 -9.70
N ARG A 130 22.06 0.88 -9.98
CA ARG A 130 22.48 1.75 -11.09
C ARG A 130 21.95 1.28 -12.45
N GLU A 131 21.89 -0.03 -12.62
CA GLU A 131 21.31 -0.70 -13.77
C GLU A 131 20.82 -2.08 -13.32
N ILE A 132 19.72 -2.53 -13.92
CA ILE A 132 19.26 -3.92 -13.82
C ILE A 132 19.13 -4.51 -15.22
N THR A 133 19.47 -5.79 -15.36
CA THR A 133 19.21 -6.54 -16.61
C THR A 133 17.96 -7.39 -16.42
N VAL A 134 16.98 -7.22 -17.30
CA VAL A 134 15.67 -7.88 -17.22
C VAL A 134 15.31 -8.41 -18.60
N ASP A 135 15.22 -9.73 -18.75
CA ASP A 135 14.89 -10.41 -20.02
C ASP A 135 15.68 -9.90 -21.25
N GLY A 136 16.97 -9.62 -21.06
CA GLY A 136 17.87 -9.10 -22.11
C GLY A 136 17.87 -7.58 -22.27
N HIS A 137 16.98 -6.86 -21.59
CA HIS A 137 16.97 -5.39 -21.56
C HIS A 137 17.86 -4.88 -20.43
N ARG A 138 18.76 -3.95 -20.75
CA ARG A 138 19.54 -3.20 -19.75
C ARG A 138 18.79 -1.93 -19.40
N LEU A 139 18.29 -1.86 -18.17
CA LEU A 139 17.44 -0.78 -17.67
C LEU A 139 18.21 0.04 -16.63
N PRO A 140 18.64 1.28 -16.95
CA PRO A 140 19.33 2.13 -15.97
C PRO A 140 18.37 2.56 -14.86
N ARG A 141 18.93 2.99 -13.73
CA ARG A 141 18.18 3.61 -12.63
C ARG A 141 17.36 4.79 -13.15
N ALA A 142 16.10 4.87 -12.73
CA ALA A 142 15.24 5.98 -13.08
C ALA A 142 15.70 7.28 -12.40
N GLN A 143 15.57 8.40 -13.10
CA GLN A 143 15.82 9.74 -12.54
C GLN A 143 14.63 10.21 -11.69
N THR A 144 13.43 9.68 -11.94
CA THR A 144 12.22 10.00 -11.18
C THR A 144 11.61 8.72 -10.63
N LEU A 145 11.24 8.72 -9.35
CA LEU A 145 10.47 7.67 -8.70
C LEU A 145 9.11 8.23 -8.27
N VAL A 146 8.04 7.51 -8.54
CA VAL A 146 6.68 7.82 -8.06
C VAL A 146 6.21 6.70 -7.14
N MET A 147 5.90 7.05 -5.89
CA MET A 147 5.20 6.19 -4.94
C MET A 147 3.68 6.39 -5.10
N GLY A 148 2.99 5.38 -5.60
CA GLY A 148 1.64 5.47 -6.18
C GLY A 148 0.44 5.31 -5.25
N GLY A 149 0.64 5.39 -3.94
CA GLY A 149 -0.38 5.04 -2.94
C GLY A 149 0.17 4.07 -1.89
N ASP A 150 -0.41 4.13 -0.69
CA ASP A 150 -0.16 3.29 0.48
C ASP A 150 1.32 3.04 0.75
N GLN A 151 1.99 4.04 1.31
CA GLN A 151 3.42 3.90 1.62
C GLN A 151 3.68 3.14 2.93
N VAL A 152 2.66 2.87 3.73
CA VAL A 152 2.80 2.24 5.05
C VAL A 152 1.56 1.43 5.45
N TYR A 153 1.78 0.29 6.09
CA TYR A 153 0.72 -0.52 6.70
C TYR A 153 1.00 -0.85 8.18
N PRO A 154 -0.02 -1.15 9.00
CA PRO A 154 -1.45 -1.12 8.65
C PRO A 154 -2.03 0.30 8.59
N SER A 155 -1.31 1.31 9.06
CA SER A 155 -1.79 2.69 9.07
C SER A 155 -0.64 3.67 9.30
N ALA A 156 -0.79 4.89 8.80
CA ALA A 156 0.12 6.00 9.01
C ALA A 156 0.42 6.27 10.50
N GLU A 157 1.69 6.16 10.86
CA GLU A 157 2.30 6.68 12.08
C GLU A 157 3.76 6.99 11.77
N TYR A 158 4.35 8.01 12.42
CA TYR A 158 5.74 8.41 12.14
C TYR A 158 6.74 7.25 12.23
N ALA A 159 6.71 6.50 13.34
CA ALA A 159 7.58 5.34 13.54
C ALA A 159 7.31 4.21 12.53
N ALA A 160 6.05 4.03 12.12
CA ALA A 160 5.68 3.03 11.13
C ALA A 160 6.27 3.39 9.75
N TYR A 161 6.23 4.66 9.34
CA TYR A 161 6.86 5.11 8.09
C TYR A 161 8.38 4.91 8.11
N GLU A 162 9.05 5.29 9.20
CA GLU A 162 10.50 5.11 9.35
C GLU A 162 10.88 3.63 9.24
N ASP A 163 10.20 2.75 9.97
CA ASP A 163 10.55 1.33 10.01
C ASP A 163 10.14 0.52 8.78
N ARG A 164 9.05 0.92 8.10
CA ARG A 164 8.42 0.10 7.05
C ARG A 164 8.67 0.62 5.65
N CYS A 165 8.99 1.90 5.49
CA CYS A 165 9.14 2.52 4.18
C CYS A 165 10.44 3.32 4.05
N LYS A 166 10.58 4.41 4.81
CA LYS A 166 11.73 5.31 4.68
C LYS A 166 13.06 4.64 5.01
N GLY A 167 13.16 3.94 6.14
CA GLY A 167 14.35 3.19 6.53
C GLY A 167 14.78 2.15 5.49
N PRO A 168 13.88 1.27 5.03
CA PRO A 168 14.17 0.35 3.93
C PRO A 168 14.65 1.05 2.64
N TYR A 169 14.00 2.11 2.19
CA TYR A 169 14.44 2.83 0.99
C TYR A 169 15.77 3.57 1.19
N GLN A 170 15.99 4.17 2.36
CA GLN A 170 17.27 4.74 2.74
C GLN A 170 18.38 3.68 2.77
N ALA A 171 18.12 2.48 3.28
CA ALA A 171 19.08 1.39 3.23
C ALA A 171 19.33 0.88 1.79
N ALA A 172 18.40 1.10 0.86
CA ALA A 172 18.55 0.70 -0.54
C ALA A 172 19.38 1.72 -1.32
N LEU A 173 19.14 3.02 -1.11
CA LEU A 173 19.93 4.11 -1.68
C LEU A 173 20.30 5.10 -0.55
N PRO A 174 21.45 4.91 0.12
CA PRO A 174 21.76 5.64 1.35
C PRO A 174 22.35 7.03 1.16
N ALA A 175 22.92 7.31 0.00
CA ALA A 175 23.43 8.63 -0.35
C ALA A 175 22.85 9.08 -1.69
N THR A 176 22.64 10.39 -1.85
CA THR A 176 22.16 10.97 -3.09
C THR A 176 23.21 10.84 -4.18
N PRO A 177 22.92 10.13 -5.27
CA PRO A 177 23.81 10.05 -6.42
C PRO A 177 24.02 11.41 -7.11
N PRO A 178 25.08 11.58 -7.93
CA PRO A 178 25.32 12.82 -8.68
C PRO A 178 24.17 13.24 -9.59
N GLU A 179 23.42 12.29 -10.15
CA GLU A 179 22.25 12.56 -10.98
C GLU A 179 21.03 13.08 -10.19
N GLN A 180 21.08 13.06 -8.86
CA GLN A 180 20.08 13.63 -7.95
C GLN A 180 18.65 13.16 -8.28
N PRO A 181 18.36 11.85 -8.20
CA PRO A 181 17.06 11.33 -8.56
C PRO A 181 15.97 11.92 -7.65
N THR A 182 14.81 12.23 -8.23
CA THR A 182 13.70 12.86 -7.52
C THR A 182 12.63 11.82 -7.18
N ILE A 183 11.98 11.96 -6.03
CA ILE A 183 10.83 11.17 -5.62
C ILE A 183 9.58 12.03 -5.47
N PHE A 184 8.48 11.49 -5.97
CA PHE A 184 7.12 11.96 -5.77
C PHE A 184 6.30 10.85 -5.12
N ALA A 185 5.23 11.21 -4.44
CA ALA A 185 4.32 10.30 -3.76
C ALA A 185 2.88 10.81 -3.88
N VAL A 186 1.97 9.86 -4.10
CA VAL A 186 0.52 10.01 -4.01
C VAL A 186 0.06 9.29 -2.74
N PRO A 187 -0.69 9.93 -1.85
CA PRO A 187 -1.19 9.27 -0.64
C PRO A 187 -2.34 8.33 -0.94
N GLY A 188 -2.26 7.09 -0.45
CA GLY A 188 -3.35 6.12 -0.44
C GLY A 188 -4.19 6.21 0.84
N ASN A 189 -5.18 5.33 0.97
CA ASN A 189 -6.08 5.34 2.12
C ASN A 189 -5.35 5.03 3.43
N HIS A 190 -4.28 4.24 3.41
CA HIS A 190 -3.50 3.91 4.61
C HIS A 190 -2.63 5.08 5.10
N ASP A 191 -2.26 5.99 4.20
CA ASP A 191 -1.51 7.21 4.51
C ASP A 191 -2.39 8.28 5.22
N TRP A 192 -3.70 8.18 5.07
CA TRP A 192 -4.68 9.14 5.59
C TRP A 192 -5.12 8.89 7.04
N TYR A 193 -4.80 7.73 7.64
CA TYR A 193 -5.27 7.36 8.98
C TYR A 193 -4.82 8.30 10.12
N ASP A 194 -3.76 9.09 9.94
CA ASP A 194 -3.31 10.12 10.89
C ASP A 194 -3.67 11.57 10.45
N GLY A 195 -4.59 11.70 9.50
CA GLY A 195 -4.93 12.97 8.87
C GLY A 195 -3.81 13.52 8.00
N LEU A 196 -3.08 12.65 7.29
CA LEU A 196 -1.99 12.94 6.35
C LEU A 196 -0.75 13.60 6.99
N THR A 197 -0.62 13.52 8.31
CA THR A 197 0.41 14.27 9.05
C THR A 197 1.81 13.73 8.75
N ALA A 198 2.00 12.42 8.86
CA ALA A 198 3.28 11.78 8.61
C ALA A 198 3.68 11.88 7.14
N PHE A 199 2.72 11.73 6.21
CA PHE A 199 2.95 11.88 4.78
C PHE A 199 3.50 13.28 4.43
N LEU A 200 2.82 14.35 4.84
CA LEU A 200 3.27 15.73 4.57
C LEU A 200 4.64 16.01 5.21
N ARG A 201 4.91 15.41 6.37
CA ARG A 201 6.22 15.49 7.02
C ARG A 201 7.33 14.74 6.27
N LEU A 202 7.03 13.77 5.43
CA LEU A 202 8.07 13.00 4.73
C LEU A 202 8.30 13.50 3.32
N PHE A 203 7.23 13.82 2.60
CA PHE A 203 7.32 14.13 1.17
C PHE A 203 7.22 15.63 0.85
N VAL A 204 6.67 16.45 1.75
CA VAL A 204 6.34 17.87 1.49
C VAL A 204 7.21 18.86 2.30
N ARG A 205 8.09 18.38 3.18
CA ARG A 205 8.94 19.26 4.03
C ARG A 205 9.85 20.18 3.20
N THR A 206 10.00 21.42 3.66
CA THR A 206 10.81 22.46 3.00
C THR A 206 12.27 22.51 3.45
N ARG A 207 12.59 22.11 4.69
CA ARG A 207 13.96 22.19 5.24
C ARG A 207 14.89 21.07 4.80
N ASP A 208 14.39 19.83 4.72
CA ASP A 208 15.18 18.64 4.37
C ASP A 208 14.45 17.83 3.27
N ARG A 209 14.67 18.19 2.00
CA ARG A 209 14.02 17.56 0.84
C ARG A 209 14.68 16.24 0.40
N HIS A 210 14.87 15.30 1.32
CA HIS A 210 15.49 13.99 1.01
C HIS A 210 14.75 12.81 1.63
N PHE A 211 14.67 11.73 0.86
CA PHE A 211 14.14 10.43 1.26
C PHE A 211 15.19 9.39 0.88
N GLY A 212 16.08 9.03 1.82
CA GLY A 212 17.31 8.33 1.46
C GLY A 212 18.12 9.15 0.45
N GLY A 213 18.56 8.52 -0.64
CA GLY A 213 19.29 9.18 -1.73
C GLY A 213 18.40 9.91 -2.74
N TRP A 214 17.07 9.87 -2.61
CA TRP A 214 16.17 10.62 -3.49
C TRP A 214 15.86 12.01 -2.92
N ARG A 215 15.73 13.01 -3.80
CA ARG A 215 15.24 14.34 -3.44
C ARG A 215 13.71 14.41 -3.54
N THR A 216 13.01 15.00 -2.59
CA THR A 216 11.55 15.14 -2.71
C THR A 216 11.18 16.25 -3.69
N GLY A 217 10.30 15.94 -4.64
CA GLY A 217 9.95 16.83 -5.76
C GLY A 217 8.64 17.61 -5.61
N GLN A 218 7.82 17.29 -4.60
CA GLN A 218 6.50 17.89 -4.40
C GLN A 218 6.46 18.84 -3.20
N SER A 219 5.57 19.82 -3.27
CA SER A 219 5.30 20.80 -2.21
C SER A 219 3.90 20.67 -1.58
N ARG A 220 3.11 19.71 -2.06
CA ARG A 220 1.74 19.38 -1.61
C ARG A 220 1.50 17.87 -1.71
N SER A 221 0.38 17.38 -1.20
CA SER A 221 0.01 15.96 -1.28
C SER A 221 -0.35 15.49 -2.68
N TYR A 222 -0.62 16.43 -3.57
CA TYR A 222 -0.74 16.28 -5.02
C TYR A 222 0.38 17.06 -5.72
N PHE A 223 0.66 16.73 -6.98
CA PHE A 223 1.75 17.38 -7.72
C PHE A 223 1.55 17.35 -9.23
N ALA A 224 2.27 18.23 -9.92
CA ALA A 224 2.47 18.19 -11.36
C ALA A 224 3.96 18.27 -11.70
N ALA A 225 4.39 17.48 -12.69
CA ALA A 225 5.73 17.52 -13.24
C ALA A 225 5.71 17.61 -14.77
N GLU A 226 6.43 18.59 -15.30
CA GLU A 226 6.77 18.72 -16.72
C GLU A 226 7.82 17.67 -17.08
N LEU A 227 7.52 16.81 -18.06
CA LEU A 227 8.41 15.77 -18.57
C LEU A 227 8.82 16.11 -20.02
N PRO A 228 9.78 15.38 -20.62
CA PRO A 228 10.21 15.64 -21.99
C PRO A 228 9.10 15.42 -23.02
N ALA A 229 9.24 16.06 -24.19
CA ALA A 229 8.37 15.89 -25.35
C ALA A 229 6.85 16.06 -25.04
N ASP A 230 6.53 17.15 -24.35
CA ASP A 230 5.16 17.56 -23.96
C ASP A 230 4.42 16.53 -23.10
N TRP A 231 5.15 15.63 -22.44
CA TRP A 231 4.58 14.77 -21.42
C TRP A 231 4.43 15.50 -20.09
N TRP A 232 3.38 15.16 -19.37
CA TRP A 232 3.08 15.67 -18.03
C TRP A 232 2.73 14.51 -17.11
N LEU A 233 3.26 14.54 -15.89
CA LEU A 233 2.84 13.65 -14.81
C LEU A 233 2.03 14.44 -13.79
N LEU A 234 0.79 14.02 -13.56
CA LEU A 234 -0.11 14.60 -12.58
C LEU A 234 -0.42 13.56 -11.51
N GLY A 235 -0.15 13.85 -10.24
CA GLY A 235 -0.49 13.00 -9.10
C GLY A 235 -1.63 13.59 -8.28
N LEU A 236 -2.73 12.85 -8.14
CA LEU A 236 -3.95 13.31 -7.45
C LEU A 236 -4.04 12.76 -6.02
N ASP A 237 -4.51 13.58 -5.10
CA ASP A 237 -4.89 13.17 -3.74
C ASP A 237 -6.42 13.13 -3.61
N ASP A 238 -6.98 11.93 -3.77
CA ASP A 238 -8.43 11.68 -3.83
C ASP A 238 -9.01 11.17 -2.49
N GLN A 239 -8.22 11.12 -1.40
CA GLN A 239 -8.65 10.71 -0.05
C GLN A 239 -9.73 9.57 -0.06
N SER A 240 -9.41 8.44 -0.69
CA SER A 240 -10.33 7.29 -0.83
C SER A 240 -11.63 7.54 -1.64
N GLY A 241 -11.60 8.40 -2.65
CA GLY A 241 -12.74 8.69 -3.52
C GLY A 241 -13.60 9.87 -3.06
N SER A 242 -13.10 10.69 -2.13
CA SER A 242 -13.75 11.95 -1.77
C SER A 242 -13.36 13.01 -2.79
N TYR A 243 -14.35 13.78 -3.27
CA TYR A 243 -14.22 14.89 -4.22
C TYR A 243 -12.87 15.63 -4.20
N VAL A 244 -12.35 15.98 -5.38
CA VAL A 244 -11.14 16.80 -5.52
C VAL A 244 -11.41 18.20 -4.97
N ASP A 245 -10.75 18.56 -3.86
CA ASP A 245 -10.97 19.82 -3.17
C ASP A 245 -10.62 21.08 -3.99
N ASP A 246 -11.16 22.22 -3.58
CA ASP A 246 -10.97 23.51 -4.25
C ASP A 246 -9.49 23.96 -4.32
N PRO A 247 -8.65 23.81 -3.26
CA PRO A 247 -7.22 24.08 -3.35
C PRO A 247 -6.49 23.27 -4.43
N GLN A 248 -6.83 21.99 -4.57
CA GLN A 248 -6.25 21.07 -5.55
C GLN A 248 -6.74 21.41 -6.97
N LEU A 249 -8.02 21.70 -7.14
CA LEU A 249 -8.55 22.20 -8.42
C LEU A 249 -7.86 23.50 -8.84
N THR A 250 -7.70 24.46 -7.92
CA THR A 250 -6.99 25.72 -8.19
C THR A 250 -5.54 25.48 -8.62
N TYR A 251 -4.84 24.53 -8.00
CA TYR A 251 -3.49 24.16 -8.39
C TYR A 251 -3.46 23.60 -9.82
N PHE A 252 -4.34 22.67 -10.14
CA PHE A 252 -4.37 22.05 -11.46
C PHE A 252 -4.96 22.95 -12.55
N ASP A 253 -5.78 23.94 -12.23
CA ASP A 253 -6.17 25.01 -13.17
C ASP A 253 -4.95 25.84 -13.61
N ALA A 254 -3.99 26.07 -12.70
CA ALA A 254 -2.74 26.74 -13.05
C ALA A 254 -1.85 25.85 -13.95
N VAL A 255 -1.85 24.54 -13.71
CA VAL A 255 -1.16 23.56 -14.57
C VAL A 255 -1.83 23.49 -15.95
N ALA A 256 -3.16 23.46 -16.01
CA ALA A 256 -3.95 23.37 -17.24
C ALA A 256 -3.65 24.51 -18.22
N LYS A 257 -3.31 25.71 -17.73
CA LYS A 257 -2.87 26.84 -18.56
C LYS A 257 -1.58 26.58 -19.36
N ARG A 258 -0.79 25.58 -18.96
CA ARG A 258 0.45 25.16 -19.64
C ARG A 258 0.25 23.91 -20.51
N LEU A 259 -0.90 23.26 -20.42
CA LEU A 259 -1.26 22.14 -21.27
C LEU A 259 -1.79 22.66 -22.61
N GLY A 260 -1.55 21.89 -23.67
CA GLY A 260 -2.10 22.17 -24.99
C GLY A 260 -2.43 20.88 -25.76
N PRO A 261 -2.88 21.00 -27.02
CA PRO A 261 -3.30 19.86 -27.84
C PRO A 261 -2.22 18.81 -28.10
N GLN A 262 -0.94 19.17 -27.97
CA GLN A 262 0.21 18.25 -28.12
C GLN A 262 0.58 17.57 -26.80
N SER A 263 0.05 18.05 -25.67
CA SER A 263 0.40 17.53 -24.35
C SER A 263 -0.18 16.15 -24.11
N ARG A 264 0.66 15.26 -23.57
CA ARG A 264 0.29 13.89 -23.18
C ARG A 264 0.40 13.74 -21.67
N VAL A 265 -0.62 13.18 -21.05
CA VAL A 265 -0.73 13.12 -19.59
C VAL A 265 -0.63 11.68 -19.08
N ILE A 266 0.28 11.48 -18.13
CA ILE A 266 0.30 10.37 -17.18
C ILE A 266 -0.43 10.84 -15.92
N LEU A 267 -1.52 10.17 -15.57
CA LEU A 267 -2.30 10.47 -14.37
C LEU A 267 -2.07 9.38 -13.32
N ALA A 268 -1.38 9.73 -12.23
CA ALA A 268 -1.15 8.88 -11.08
C ALA A 268 -2.26 9.12 -10.04
N VAL A 269 -2.97 8.05 -9.67
CA VAL A 269 -4.11 8.10 -8.73
C VAL A 269 -3.94 7.03 -7.65
N PRO A 270 -4.49 7.22 -6.44
CA PRO A 270 -4.22 6.33 -5.32
C PRO A 270 -4.87 4.95 -5.43
N ALA A 271 -5.97 4.83 -6.17
CA ALA A 271 -6.65 3.55 -6.38
C ALA A 271 -7.10 3.35 -7.85
N PRO A 272 -7.15 2.10 -8.34
CA PRO A 272 -7.53 1.76 -9.72
C PRO A 272 -9.05 1.78 -9.82
N ALA A 273 -9.61 2.98 -9.73
CA ALA A 273 -11.04 3.23 -9.72
C ALA A 273 -11.76 2.61 -10.92
N TRP A 274 -11.08 2.48 -12.06
CA TRP A 274 -11.62 1.81 -13.26
C TRP A 274 -11.97 0.34 -13.05
N VAL A 275 -11.25 -0.39 -12.16
CA VAL A 275 -11.61 -1.76 -11.77
C VAL A 275 -12.68 -1.73 -10.68
N LYS A 276 -12.51 -0.89 -9.66
CA LYS A 276 -13.46 -0.77 -8.53
C LYS A 276 -14.86 -0.37 -9.02
N ALA A 277 -14.94 0.41 -10.09
CA ALA A 277 -16.19 0.92 -10.61
C ALA A 277 -17.10 -0.13 -11.26
N VAL A 278 -16.58 -1.34 -11.52
CA VAL A 278 -17.40 -2.49 -11.94
C VAL A 278 -18.41 -2.88 -10.84
N ASP A 279 -17.99 -2.83 -9.57
CA ASP A 279 -18.87 -3.13 -8.43
C ASP A 279 -19.45 -1.86 -7.78
N GLN A 280 -18.78 -0.71 -7.95
CA GLN A 280 -19.14 0.57 -7.34
C GLN A 280 -19.08 1.71 -8.38
N PRO A 281 -20.12 1.91 -9.20
CA PRO A 281 -20.06 2.82 -10.36
C PRO A 281 -19.53 4.23 -10.06
N ASN A 282 -19.80 4.77 -8.88
CA ASN A 282 -19.36 6.12 -8.50
C ASN A 282 -17.85 6.22 -8.17
N ALA A 283 -17.13 5.11 -8.06
CA ALA A 283 -15.71 5.10 -7.67
C ALA A 283 -14.80 5.85 -8.66
N TYR A 284 -15.22 5.98 -9.92
CA TYR A 284 -14.45 6.68 -10.96
C TYR A 284 -14.85 8.16 -11.12
N ASP A 285 -15.88 8.63 -10.41
CA ASP A 285 -16.47 9.95 -10.64
C ASP A 285 -15.49 11.11 -10.44
N SER A 286 -14.65 11.06 -9.39
CA SER A 286 -13.62 12.09 -9.13
C SER A 286 -12.61 12.19 -10.28
N ILE A 287 -12.15 11.04 -10.80
CA ILE A 287 -11.19 10.98 -11.90
C ILE A 287 -11.84 11.46 -13.19
N ASP A 288 -13.06 11.03 -13.50
CA ASP A 288 -13.80 11.52 -14.67
C ASP A 288 -14.02 13.03 -14.61
N TYR A 289 -14.41 13.54 -13.44
CA TYR A 289 -14.59 14.97 -13.21
C TYR A 289 -13.28 15.73 -13.48
N PHE A 290 -12.16 15.27 -12.93
CA PHE A 290 -10.85 15.88 -13.14
C PHE A 290 -10.47 15.89 -14.63
N VAL A 291 -10.55 14.74 -15.31
CA VAL A 291 -10.20 14.63 -16.73
C VAL A 291 -11.10 15.54 -17.58
N ARG A 292 -12.42 15.53 -17.34
CA ARG A 292 -13.39 16.30 -18.14
C ARG A 292 -13.29 17.81 -17.91
N THR A 293 -12.92 18.23 -16.70
CA THR A 293 -13.00 19.65 -16.29
C THR A 293 -11.65 20.36 -16.39
N ILE A 294 -10.55 19.65 -16.14
CA ILE A 294 -9.20 20.23 -16.10
C ILE A 294 -8.42 19.90 -17.37
N VAL A 295 -8.36 18.63 -17.77
CA VAL A 295 -7.45 18.18 -18.84
C VAL A 295 -8.09 18.35 -20.22
N ALA A 296 -9.27 17.77 -20.44
CA ALA A 296 -9.92 17.73 -21.74
C ALA A 296 -10.14 19.13 -22.39
N PRO A 297 -10.49 20.20 -21.65
CA PRO A 297 -10.67 21.52 -22.26
C PRO A 297 -9.40 22.12 -22.87
N THR A 298 -8.22 21.64 -22.46
CA THR A 298 -6.91 22.10 -22.99
C THR A 298 -6.55 21.44 -24.33
N GLY A 299 -7.28 20.40 -24.73
CA GLY A 299 -6.96 19.54 -25.87
C GLY A 299 -5.90 18.47 -25.56
N ALA A 300 -5.29 18.48 -24.37
CA ALA A 300 -4.33 17.48 -23.95
C ALA A 300 -4.95 16.08 -23.86
N GLN A 301 -4.13 15.05 -24.09
CA GLN A 301 -4.56 13.66 -24.12
C GLN A 301 -4.06 12.91 -22.90
N VAL A 302 -4.98 12.34 -22.11
CA VAL A 302 -4.59 11.35 -21.08
C VAL A 302 -4.27 10.03 -21.79
N ARG A 303 -2.99 9.62 -21.76
CA ARG A 303 -2.49 8.41 -22.44
C ARG A 303 -2.26 7.26 -21.46
N LEU A 304 -1.97 7.56 -20.20
CA LEU A 304 -1.74 6.56 -19.15
C LEU A 304 -2.42 6.97 -17.85
N LEU A 305 -3.28 6.12 -17.29
CA LEU A 305 -3.67 6.18 -15.88
C LEU A 305 -2.93 5.07 -15.14
N ILE A 306 -2.32 5.39 -14.02
CA ILE A 306 -1.56 4.41 -13.23
C ILE A 306 -1.87 4.53 -11.74
N SER A 307 -1.97 3.40 -11.05
CA SER A 307 -2.39 3.33 -9.64
C SER A 307 -1.80 2.14 -8.87
N GLY A 308 -1.96 2.13 -7.54
CA GLY A 308 -1.69 1.03 -6.61
C GLY A 308 -2.96 0.34 -6.10
N ASP A 309 -3.10 0.22 -4.78
CA ASP A 309 -4.21 -0.28 -3.94
C ASP A 309 -4.60 -1.74 -4.13
N LEU A 310 -4.70 -2.22 -5.37
CA LEU A 310 -4.86 -3.64 -5.64
C LEU A 310 -3.47 -4.24 -5.79
N HIS A 311 -3.09 -5.08 -4.82
CA HIS A 311 -1.71 -5.54 -4.65
C HIS A 311 -1.23 -6.57 -5.69
N HIS A 312 -1.34 -6.23 -6.97
CA HIS A 312 -0.92 -7.00 -8.13
C HIS A 312 -0.60 -6.05 -9.28
N TYR A 313 -0.17 -6.62 -10.41
CA TYR A 313 -0.03 -5.90 -11.66
C TYR A 313 -1.16 -6.27 -12.62
N ALA A 314 -1.76 -5.27 -13.27
CA ALA A 314 -2.74 -5.47 -14.32
C ALA A 314 -2.71 -4.29 -15.30
N ARG A 315 -2.98 -4.57 -16.57
CA ARG A 315 -3.04 -3.56 -17.63
C ARG A 315 -4.27 -3.75 -18.49
N TYR A 316 -5.08 -2.70 -18.61
CA TYR A 316 -6.18 -2.63 -19.55
C TYR A 316 -5.84 -1.66 -20.69
N THR A 317 -6.24 -2.01 -21.90
CA THR A 317 -6.02 -1.19 -23.11
C THR A 317 -7.34 -0.70 -23.66
N GLY A 318 -7.40 0.61 -23.92
CA GLY A 318 -8.54 1.27 -24.53
C GLY A 318 -8.41 1.40 -26.05
N PRO A 319 -9.51 1.74 -26.74
CA PRO A 319 -9.57 1.79 -28.20
C PRO A 319 -8.73 2.93 -28.82
N ASP A 320 -8.42 3.97 -28.06
CA ASP A 320 -7.58 5.10 -28.48
C ASP A 320 -6.09 4.90 -28.10
N GLY A 321 -5.72 3.71 -27.65
CA GLY A 321 -4.38 3.40 -27.16
C GLY A 321 -4.11 3.85 -25.73
N ARG A 322 -5.09 4.45 -25.02
CA ARG A 322 -4.95 4.77 -23.59
C ARG A 322 -4.73 3.49 -22.78
N GLN A 323 -3.77 3.52 -21.86
CA GLN A 323 -3.49 2.42 -20.94
C GLN A 323 -4.00 2.74 -19.53
N LEU A 324 -4.60 1.75 -18.88
CA LEU A 324 -4.95 1.78 -17.45
C LEU A 324 -4.12 0.72 -16.74
N VAL A 325 -3.22 1.13 -15.85
CA VAL A 325 -2.24 0.24 -15.21
C VAL A 325 -2.42 0.24 -13.70
N THR A 326 -2.66 -0.95 -13.15
CA THR A 326 -2.54 -1.22 -11.72
C THR A 326 -1.14 -1.77 -11.45
N SER A 327 -0.40 -1.15 -10.54
CA SER A 327 0.99 -1.47 -10.18
C SER A 327 1.17 -1.52 -8.66
N GLY A 328 0.38 -2.36 -7.99
CA GLY A 328 0.37 -2.50 -6.54
C GLY A 328 1.33 -3.53 -5.96
N CYS A 329 2.45 -3.78 -6.64
CA CYS A 329 3.35 -4.89 -6.31
C CYS A 329 4.53 -4.49 -5.42
N GLY A 330 4.49 -3.34 -4.74
CA GLY A 330 5.68 -2.74 -4.12
C GLY A 330 6.12 -3.37 -2.80
N GLY A 331 5.20 -3.91 -2.01
CA GLY A 331 5.54 -4.47 -0.69
C GLY A 331 4.40 -5.15 0.05
N ALA A 332 3.15 -4.82 -0.27
CA ALA A 332 1.95 -5.37 0.36
C ALA A 332 1.69 -6.84 0.01
N TYR A 333 0.90 -7.54 0.84
CA TYR A 333 0.54 -8.92 0.53
C TYR A 333 -0.17 -9.02 -0.82
N LEU A 334 0.07 -10.07 -1.59
CA LEU A 334 -0.53 -10.23 -2.92
C LEU A 334 -2.07 -10.19 -2.91
N TYR A 335 -2.69 -9.45 -3.83
CA TYR A 335 -4.14 -9.49 -4.11
C TYR A 335 -4.41 -10.29 -5.41
N PRO A 336 -5.53 -11.03 -5.54
CA PRO A 336 -5.72 -11.93 -6.67
C PRO A 336 -5.99 -11.23 -8.00
N THR A 337 -5.29 -11.68 -9.04
CA THR A 337 -5.54 -11.33 -10.45
C THR A 337 -6.58 -12.20 -11.17
N HIS A 338 -6.92 -13.38 -10.65
CA HIS A 338 -7.86 -14.32 -11.32
C HIS A 338 -9.33 -13.93 -11.17
N LYS A 339 -9.60 -12.84 -10.46
CA LYS A 339 -10.91 -12.22 -10.28
C LYS A 339 -11.05 -10.92 -11.08
N LEU A 340 -10.00 -10.51 -11.78
CA LEU A 340 -10.06 -9.33 -12.63
C LEU A 340 -11.05 -9.56 -13.78
N PRO A 341 -11.94 -8.60 -14.06
CA PRO A 341 -12.82 -8.65 -15.22
C PRO A 341 -11.99 -8.62 -16.51
N GLU A 342 -12.37 -9.41 -17.51
CA GLU A 342 -11.67 -9.42 -18.80
C GLU A 342 -11.94 -8.14 -19.61
N ARG A 343 -13.07 -7.47 -19.33
CA ARG A 343 -13.51 -6.22 -19.97
C ARG A 343 -14.13 -5.29 -18.94
N ILE A 344 -13.85 -4.00 -19.08
CA ILE A 344 -14.42 -2.94 -18.23
C ILE A 344 -14.88 -1.77 -19.08
N GLU A 345 -15.81 -0.98 -18.55
CA GLU A 345 -16.29 0.24 -19.17
C GLU A 345 -15.84 1.46 -18.34
N VAL A 346 -15.15 2.40 -18.99
CA VAL A 346 -14.55 3.55 -18.31
C VAL A 346 -14.82 4.84 -19.09
N PRO A 347 -15.56 5.81 -18.51
CA PRO A 347 -16.30 5.71 -17.24
C PRO A 347 -17.43 4.66 -17.28
N PRO A 348 -17.95 4.19 -16.13
CA PRO A 348 -19.09 3.28 -16.08
C PRO A 348 -20.37 3.92 -16.62
N ARG A 349 -21.24 3.16 -17.29
CA ARG A 349 -22.52 3.65 -17.80
C ARG A 349 -23.53 3.99 -16.69
N ASP A 350 -23.47 3.26 -15.59
CA ASP A 350 -24.47 3.31 -14.52
C ASP A 350 -24.09 4.30 -13.39
N THR A 351 -23.17 5.24 -13.64
CA THR A 351 -22.85 6.29 -12.66
C THR A 351 -24.04 7.24 -12.45
N LEU A 352 -24.24 7.67 -11.20
CA LEU A 352 -25.22 8.70 -10.85
C LEU A 352 -24.76 10.12 -11.20
N ALA A 353 -23.53 10.28 -11.69
CA ALA A 353 -23.01 11.56 -12.13
C ALA A 353 -23.88 12.14 -13.27
N ARG A 354 -24.44 13.33 -13.06
CA ARG A 354 -25.31 14.01 -14.05
C ARG A 354 -24.61 14.31 -15.38
N ARG A 355 -23.27 14.37 -15.37
CA ARG A 355 -22.42 14.59 -16.55
C ARG A 355 -21.19 13.69 -16.42
N SER A 356 -21.01 12.78 -17.36
CA SER A 356 -19.86 11.91 -17.47
C SER A 356 -19.22 12.00 -18.86
N SER A 357 -17.93 11.67 -18.96
CA SER A 357 -17.31 11.45 -20.27
C SER A 357 -17.94 10.24 -20.98
N PRO A 358 -17.86 10.15 -22.32
CA PRO A 358 -18.34 8.98 -23.05
C PRO A 358 -17.66 7.70 -22.56
N SER A 359 -18.47 6.70 -22.20
CA SER A 359 -18.00 5.39 -21.78
C SER A 359 -17.29 4.68 -22.93
N ARG A 360 -16.17 4.03 -22.63
CA ARG A 360 -15.39 3.23 -23.58
C ARG A 360 -15.05 1.89 -22.97
N GLU A 361 -15.05 0.85 -23.81
CA GLU A 361 -14.65 -0.50 -23.41
C GLU A 361 -13.12 -0.61 -23.39
N TYR A 362 -12.59 -1.21 -22.33
CA TYR A 362 -11.18 -1.57 -22.21
C TYR A 362 -11.05 -3.07 -21.98
N GLU A 363 -10.04 -3.68 -22.60
CA GLU A 363 -9.76 -5.11 -22.48
C GLU A 363 -8.53 -5.35 -21.60
N LEU A 364 -8.58 -6.41 -20.79
CA LEU A 364 -7.47 -6.83 -19.93
C LEU A 364 -6.36 -7.45 -20.78
N ALA A 365 -5.30 -6.68 -21.02
CA ALA A 365 -4.21 -7.05 -21.92
C ALA A 365 -3.05 -7.77 -21.20
N GLY A 366 -2.82 -7.49 -19.92
CA GLY A 366 -1.76 -8.11 -19.13
C GLY A 366 -2.07 -8.17 -17.64
N ARG A 367 -1.53 -9.19 -16.96
CA ARG A 367 -1.68 -9.35 -15.50
C ARG A 367 -0.52 -10.14 -14.90
N TYR A 368 -0.15 -9.81 -13.67
CA TYR A 368 0.82 -10.58 -12.90
C TYR A 368 0.46 -10.64 -11.41
N PRO A 369 0.42 -11.84 -10.80
CA PRO A 369 0.61 -13.17 -11.40
C PRO A 369 -0.45 -13.53 -12.45
N ASP A 370 -0.17 -14.51 -13.31
CA ASP A 370 -1.19 -15.05 -14.22
C ASP A 370 -2.37 -15.66 -13.43
N ALA A 371 -3.53 -15.79 -14.09
CA ALA A 371 -4.76 -16.22 -13.42
C ALA A 371 -4.66 -17.64 -12.83
N ALA A 372 -3.91 -18.55 -13.45
CA ALA A 372 -3.77 -19.91 -12.95
C ALA A 372 -2.91 -19.96 -11.69
N ARG A 373 -1.78 -19.25 -11.68
CA ARG A 373 -0.90 -19.11 -10.52
C ARG A 373 -1.59 -18.39 -9.38
N SER A 374 -2.33 -17.32 -9.69
CA SER A 374 -3.16 -16.58 -8.74
C SER A 374 -4.20 -17.46 -8.06
N ARG A 375 -4.90 -18.34 -8.80
CA ARG A 375 -5.81 -19.34 -8.22
C ARG A 375 -5.08 -20.34 -7.31
N ARG A 376 -3.90 -20.81 -7.73
CA ARG A 376 -3.08 -21.74 -6.94
C ARG A 376 -2.64 -21.14 -5.60
N TYR A 377 -2.31 -19.84 -5.58
CA TYR A 377 -1.98 -19.16 -4.32
C TYR A 377 -3.13 -19.18 -3.31
N GLY A 378 -4.39 -19.21 -3.75
CA GLY A 378 -5.54 -19.33 -2.85
C GLY A 378 -5.43 -20.53 -1.91
N TRP A 379 -4.95 -21.69 -2.40
CA TRP A 379 -4.83 -22.92 -1.61
C TRP A 379 -3.80 -22.85 -0.49
N GLY A 380 -2.88 -21.88 -0.52
CA GLY A 380 -1.90 -21.66 0.55
C GLY A 380 -2.55 -21.27 1.88
N VAL A 381 -3.83 -20.87 1.90
CA VAL A 381 -4.56 -20.45 3.10
C VAL A 381 -4.56 -21.49 4.21
N PHE A 382 -4.67 -22.78 3.89
CA PHE A 382 -4.64 -23.85 4.89
C PHE A 382 -3.31 -23.87 5.67
N ALA A 383 -2.20 -23.58 4.98
CA ALA A 383 -0.88 -23.55 5.57
C ALA A 383 -0.59 -22.21 6.26
N TRP A 384 -0.92 -21.10 5.62
CA TRP A 384 -0.44 -19.79 6.05
C TRP A 384 -1.35 -19.10 7.06
N LEU A 385 -2.67 -19.31 6.99
CA LEU A 385 -3.62 -18.70 7.92
C LEU A 385 -3.25 -18.92 9.40
N PRO A 386 -3.07 -20.17 9.89
CA PRO A 386 -2.71 -20.39 11.29
C PRO A 386 -1.28 -19.97 11.63
N ARG A 387 -0.36 -20.03 10.67
CA ARG A 387 1.07 -19.70 10.89
C ARG A 387 1.32 -18.20 10.97
N ARG A 388 0.65 -17.41 10.13
CA ARG A 388 0.78 -15.95 10.07
C ARG A 388 -0.16 -15.26 11.06
N ASN A 389 -1.27 -15.90 11.44
CA ASN A 389 -2.26 -15.36 12.36
C ASN A 389 -2.52 -16.32 13.55
N PRO A 390 -1.49 -16.63 14.37
CA PRO A 390 -1.66 -17.56 15.50
C PRO A 390 -2.70 -17.05 16.51
N GLY A 391 -2.79 -15.73 16.72
CA GLY A 391 -3.82 -15.12 17.58
C GLY A 391 -5.24 -15.34 17.07
N PHE A 392 -5.43 -15.44 15.74
CA PHE A 392 -6.74 -15.76 15.15
C PHE A 392 -7.13 -17.21 15.44
N SER A 393 -6.18 -18.14 15.31
CA SER A 393 -6.41 -19.56 15.65
C SER A 393 -6.69 -19.74 17.14
N ALA A 394 -5.99 -18.99 18.01
CA ALA A 394 -6.26 -18.98 19.44
C ALA A 394 -7.66 -18.45 19.77
N LEU A 395 -8.09 -17.35 19.15
CA LEU A 395 -9.45 -16.81 19.31
C LEU A 395 -10.50 -17.86 18.91
N LEU A 396 -10.34 -18.50 17.75
CA LEU A 396 -11.26 -19.57 17.32
C LEU A 396 -11.26 -20.73 18.31
N GLY A 397 -10.09 -21.11 18.84
CA GLY A 397 -9.96 -22.13 19.87
C GLY A 397 -10.73 -21.80 21.14
N VAL A 398 -10.62 -20.55 21.63
CA VAL A 398 -11.40 -20.07 22.80
C VAL A 398 -12.90 -20.14 22.53
N LEU A 399 -13.36 -19.60 21.40
CA LEU A 399 -14.79 -19.60 21.06
C LEU A 399 -15.35 -21.02 20.94
N GLN A 400 -14.61 -21.93 20.29
CA GLN A 400 -14.99 -23.34 20.15
C GLN A 400 -14.96 -24.08 21.47
N THR A 401 -14.01 -23.78 22.36
CA THR A 401 -13.93 -24.40 23.69
C THR A 401 -15.08 -23.95 24.57
N LEU A 402 -15.43 -22.65 24.58
CA LEU A 402 -16.58 -22.14 25.32
C LEU A 402 -17.91 -22.72 24.82
N LEU A 403 -18.06 -22.83 23.50
CA LEU A 403 -19.24 -23.43 22.88
C LEU A 403 -19.33 -24.92 23.25
N MET A 404 -18.23 -25.65 23.18
CA MET A 404 -18.14 -27.06 23.58
C MET A 404 -18.48 -27.26 25.07
N LEU A 405 -17.89 -26.48 25.98
CA LEU A 405 -18.16 -26.59 27.42
C LEU A 405 -19.62 -26.29 27.75
N SER A 406 -20.24 -25.33 27.03
CA SER A 406 -21.67 -25.03 27.18
C SER A 406 -22.54 -26.19 26.69
N MET A 407 -22.20 -26.84 25.57
CA MET A 407 -22.89 -28.03 25.09
C MET A 407 -22.73 -29.23 26.05
N ALA A 408 -21.50 -29.49 26.51
CA ALA A 408 -21.19 -30.56 27.46
C ALA A 408 -21.94 -30.39 28.79
N GLY A 409 -21.97 -29.17 29.33
CA GLY A 409 -22.71 -28.89 30.57
C GLY A 409 -24.22 -29.12 30.42
N VAL A 410 -24.83 -28.71 29.29
CA VAL A 410 -26.25 -29.04 29.03
C VAL A 410 -26.48 -30.55 28.97
N THR A 411 -25.51 -31.32 28.46
CA THR A 411 -25.59 -32.78 28.43
C THR A 411 -25.32 -33.47 29.76
N ASP A 412 -24.60 -32.88 30.70
CA ASP A 412 -24.35 -33.48 32.00
C ASP A 412 -25.52 -33.21 32.97
N PHE A 413 -26.10 -32.00 32.93
CA PHE A 413 -27.15 -31.55 33.87
C PHE A 413 -28.58 -31.69 33.33
N ARG A 414 -28.88 -32.76 32.58
CA ARG A 414 -30.19 -32.92 31.90
C ARG A 414 -31.37 -33.06 32.87
N SER A 415 -31.13 -33.53 34.08
CA SER A 415 -32.15 -33.82 35.11
C SER A 415 -32.41 -32.67 36.08
N GLU A 416 -31.58 -31.62 36.08
CA GLU A 416 -31.64 -30.54 37.08
C GLU A 416 -31.86 -29.18 36.42
N ALA A 417 -33.11 -28.71 36.43
CA ALA A 417 -33.52 -27.53 35.65
C ALA A 417 -32.75 -26.24 35.99
N SER A 418 -32.34 -26.05 37.25
CA SER A 418 -31.58 -24.87 37.68
C SER A 418 -30.13 -24.90 37.17
N GLU A 419 -29.48 -26.07 37.22
CA GLU A 419 -28.10 -26.26 36.76
C GLU A 419 -28.03 -26.31 35.24
N GLN A 420 -29.04 -26.89 34.58
CA GLN A 420 -29.18 -26.87 33.12
C GLN A 420 -29.26 -25.44 32.57
N ARG A 421 -29.90 -24.50 33.29
CA ARG A 421 -29.97 -23.09 32.90
C ARG A 421 -28.61 -22.39 32.93
N LEU A 422 -27.69 -22.82 33.79
CA LEU A 422 -26.32 -22.26 33.85
C LEU A 422 -25.54 -22.51 32.56
N PHE A 423 -25.89 -23.56 31.80
CA PHE A 423 -25.21 -23.91 30.55
C PHE A 423 -26.05 -23.63 29.30
N SER A 424 -27.39 -23.70 29.38
CA SER A 424 -28.25 -23.46 28.22
C SER A 424 -28.29 -21.99 27.78
N VAL A 425 -28.23 -21.03 28.72
CA VAL A 425 -28.14 -19.60 28.39
C VAL A 425 -26.80 -19.25 27.71
N PRO A 426 -25.63 -19.63 28.27
CA PRO A 426 -24.36 -19.49 27.56
C PRO A 426 -24.32 -20.23 26.23
N LEU A 427 -24.92 -21.42 26.12
CA LEU A 427 -24.98 -22.16 24.86
C LEU A 427 -25.72 -21.35 23.78
N VAL A 428 -26.92 -20.85 24.07
CA VAL A 428 -27.69 -20.02 23.12
C VAL A 428 -26.90 -18.77 22.76
N ALA A 429 -26.32 -18.08 23.74
CA ALA A 429 -25.50 -16.90 23.50
C ALA A 429 -24.29 -17.22 22.60
N MET A 430 -23.57 -18.30 22.85
CA MET A 430 -22.40 -18.70 22.07
C MET A 430 -22.77 -19.16 20.65
N VAL A 431 -23.90 -19.83 20.45
CA VAL A 431 -24.41 -20.14 19.10
C VAL A 431 -24.74 -18.85 18.36
N LEU A 432 -25.45 -17.92 18.99
CA LEU A 432 -25.78 -16.62 18.39
C LEU A 432 -24.53 -15.81 18.05
N VAL A 433 -23.58 -15.71 18.98
CA VAL A 433 -22.30 -15.02 18.76
C VAL A 433 -21.54 -15.67 17.60
N THR A 434 -21.47 -17.00 17.54
CA THR A 434 -20.76 -17.72 16.48
C THR A 434 -21.40 -17.47 15.10
N VAL A 435 -22.73 -17.62 15.00
CA VAL A 435 -23.45 -17.43 13.74
C VAL A 435 -23.44 -15.97 13.32
N LEU A 436 -23.63 -15.02 14.24
CA LEU A 436 -23.60 -13.60 13.95
C LEU A 436 -22.19 -13.15 13.56
N ALA A 437 -21.16 -13.59 14.27
CA ALA A 437 -19.77 -13.27 13.94
C ALA A 437 -19.40 -13.81 12.55
N ALA A 438 -19.77 -15.05 12.21
CA ALA A 438 -19.54 -15.63 10.90
C ALA A 438 -20.35 -14.90 9.80
N ALA A 439 -21.61 -14.55 10.10
CA ALA A 439 -22.43 -13.75 9.20
C ALA A 439 -21.79 -12.40 8.93
N MET A 440 -21.33 -11.68 9.96
CA MET A 440 -20.64 -10.40 9.85
C MET A 440 -19.28 -10.51 9.18
N PHE A 441 -18.55 -11.60 9.39
CA PHE A 441 -17.28 -11.87 8.71
C PHE A 441 -17.45 -12.04 7.19
N ALA A 442 -18.57 -12.62 6.74
CA ALA A 442 -18.89 -12.75 5.32
C ALA A 442 -19.11 -11.40 4.61
N LYS A 443 -19.42 -10.35 5.36
CA LYS A 443 -19.41 -8.98 4.84
C LYS A 443 -19.16 -8.01 6.00
N PRO A 444 -17.89 -7.64 6.25
CA PRO A 444 -17.54 -6.72 7.34
C PRO A 444 -18.23 -5.36 7.16
N PRO A 445 -18.57 -4.64 8.25
CA PRO A 445 -19.19 -3.30 8.17
C PRO A 445 -18.38 -2.28 7.37
N SER A 446 -17.05 -2.43 7.33
CA SER A 446 -16.13 -1.59 6.56
C SER A 446 -16.16 -1.85 5.05
N SER A 447 -16.81 -2.93 4.59
CA SER A 447 -16.91 -3.24 3.17
C SER A 447 -18.08 -2.50 2.51
N GLY A 448 -17.79 -1.81 1.40
CA GLY A 448 -18.79 -1.03 0.66
C GLY A 448 -19.93 -1.86 0.04
N GLY A 449 -20.97 -1.17 -0.43
CA GLY A 449 -22.09 -1.74 -1.17
C GLY A 449 -23.14 -2.48 -0.32
N LYS A 450 -24.22 -2.95 -0.96
CA LYS A 450 -25.33 -3.64 -0.27
C LYS A 450 -24.99 -5.10 0.05
N ARG A 451 -25.48 -5.61 1.18
CA ARG A 451 -25.38 -7.05 1.50
C ARG A 451 -26.37 -7.82 0.63
N GLN A 452 -25.85 -8.75 -0.19
CA GLN A 452 -26.64 -9.63 -1.06
C GLN A 452 -26.85 -11.02 -0.43
N ALA A 453 -27.78 -11.82 -0.97
CA ALA A 453 -28.11 -13.16 -0.50
C ALA A 453 -26.89 -14.08 -0.34
N ARG A 454 -25.91 -14.03 -1.26
CA ARG A 454 -24.67 -14.82 -1.17
C ARG A 454 -23.91 -14.62 0.15
N HIS A 455 -23.87 -13.40 0.69
CA HIS A 455 -23.18 -13.11 1.94
C HIS A 455 -23.91 -13.72 3.14
N TRP A 456 -25.24 -13.74 3.10
CA TRP A 456 -26.04 -14.38 4.14
C TRP A 456 -25.89 -15.90 4.09
N ILE A 457 -26.03 -16.50 2.91
CA ILE A 457 -25.92 -17.95 2.72
C ILE A 457 -24.53 -18.44 3.17
N LEU A 458 -23.47 -17.82 2.68
CA LEU A 458 -22.09 -18.19 3.00
C LEU A 458 -21.77 -17.92 4.48
N GLY A 459 -22.16 -16.76 5.01
CA GLY A 459 -21.87 -16.40 6.41
C GLY A 459 -22.64 -17.22 7.44
N ILE A 460 -23.94 -17.46 7.22
CA ILE A 460 -24.74 -18.33 8.09
C ILE A 460 -24.26 -19.78 7.96
N GLY A 461 -24.02 -20.26 6.73
CA GLY A 461 -23.48 -21.60 6.48
C GLY A 461 -22.14 -21.83 7.19
N HIS A 462 -21.26 -20.84 7.16
CA HIS A 462 -19.99 -20.84 7.90
C HIS A 462 -20.19 -20.91 9.42
N GLY A 463 -21.12 -20.12 9.96
CA GLY A 463 -21.49 -20.16 11.37
C GLY A 463 -22.04 -21.51 11.81
N LEU A 464 -22.96 -22.09 11.01
CA LEU A 464 -23.52 -23.41 11.25
C LEU A 464 -22.45 -24.51 11.17
N ALA A 465 -21.49 -24.40 10.25
CA ALA A 465 -20.35 -25.32 10.18
C ALA A 465 -19.50 -25.27 11.45
N HIS A 466 -19.27 -24.08 12.02
CA HIS A 466 -18.61 -23.93 13.32
C HIS A 466 -19.42 -24.51 14.49
N VAL A 467 -20.75 -24.38 14.48
CA VAL A 467 -21.62 -25.03 15.48
C VAL A 467 -21.57 -26.55 15.35
N GLY A 468 -21.60 -27.08 14.12
CA GLY A 468 -21.43 -28.50 13.85
C GLY A 468 -20.06 -29.04 14.30
N LEU A 469 -18.99 -28.27 14.06
CA LEU A 469 -17.66 -28.60 14.54
C LEU A 469 -17.61 -28.64 16.08
N ALA A 470 -18.25 -27.69 16.76
CA ALA A 470 -18.33 -27.69 18.21
C ALA A 470 -19.16 -28.87 18.75
N ALA A 471 -20.25 -29.25 18.08
CA ALA A 471 -21.04 -30.42 18.45
C ALA A 471 -20.24 -31.72 18.31
N LEU A 472 -19.48 -31.87 17.22
CA LEU A 472 -18.55 -33.00 17.04
C LEU A 472 -17.46 -32.99 18.12
N GLY A 473 -16.87 -31.83 18.40
CA GLY A 473 -15.87 -31.67 19.45
C GLY A 473 -16.41 -31.97 20.85
N THR A 474 -17.66 -31.62 21.12
CA THR A 474 -18.38 -31.98 22.36
C THR A 474 -18.56 -33.49 22.46
N TRP A 475 -18.99 -34.14 21.38
CA TRP A 475 -19.11 -35.60 21.34
C TRP A 475 -17.76 -36.27 21.64
N VAL A 476 -16.67 -35.83 21.02
CA VAL A 476 -15.32 -36.33 21.32
C VAL A 476 -14.96 -36.06 22.79
N TRP A 477 -15.17 -34.84 23.28
CA TRP A 477 -14.84 -34.45 24.66
C TRP A 477 -15.51 -35.35 25.71
N LEU A 478 -16.79 -35.65 25.54
CA LEU A 478 -17.56 -36.52 26.44
C LEU A 478 -17.08 -37.98 26.43
N THR A 479 -16.34 -38.41 25.41
CA THR A 479 -15.73 -39.76 25.38
C THR A 479 -14.35 -39.82 26.05
N LEU A 480 -13.73 -38.67 26.32
CA LEU A 480 -12.40 -38.60 26.91
C LEU A 480 -12.47 -38.65 28.44
N PRO A 481 -11.49 -39.25 29.14
CA PRO A 481 -11.52 -39.38 30.61
C PRO A 481 -11.46 -38.03 31.34
N PHE A 482 -10.99 -36.98 30.66
CA PHE A 482 -10.81 -35.64 31.23
C PHE A 482 -12.12 -34.98 31.67
N HIS A 483 -13.25 -35.32 31.02
CA HIS A 483 -14.55 -34.72 31.36
C HIS A 483 -15.02 -35.10 32.77
N GLY A 484 -14.71 -36.33 33.22
CA GLY A 484 -15.14 -36.87 34.51
C GLY A 484 -14.22 -36.51 35.68
N TRP A 485 -13.19 -35.69 35.47
CA TRP A 485 -12.30 -35.25 36.55
C TRP A 485 -12.99 -34.26 37.50
N SER A 486 -12.52 -34.20 38.73
CA SER A 486 -13.01 -33.21 39.70
C SER A 486 -12.70 -31.78 39.26
N TRP A 487 -13.68 -30.89 39.39
CA TRP A 487 -13.49 -29.46 39.16
C TRP A 487 -12.29 -28.91 39.97
N PRO A 488 -11.40 -28.08 39.37
CA PRO A 488 -11.47 -27.44 38.05
C PRO A 488 -10.71 -28.18 36.92
N LEU A 489 -10.30 -29.43 37.13
CA LEU A 489 -9.41 -30.14 36.20
C LEU A 489 -9.97 -30.33 34.78
N PRO A 490 -11.29 -30.58 34.55
CA PRO A 490 -11.83 -30.64 33.19
C PRO A 490 -11.63 -29.33 32.41
N ALA A 491 -11.80 -28.17 33.07
CA ALA A 491 -11.59 -26.87 32.43
C ALA A 491 -10.11 -26.62 32.10
N VAL A 492 -9.21 -27.02 33.00
CA VAL A 492 -7.76 -26.97 32.73
C VAL A 492 -7.39 -27.87 31.55
N ALA A 493 -7.91 -29.10 31.51
CA ALA A 493 -7.69 -30.02 30.40
C ALA A 493 -8.28 -29.47 29.08
N ALA A 494 -9.44 -28.81 29.11
CA ALA A 494 -10.03 -28.17 27.94
C ALA A 494 -9.13 -27.03 27.42
N ALA A 495 -8.59 -26.21 28.32
CA ALA A 495 -7.69 -25.10 27.97
C ALA A 495 -6.33 -25.58 27.43
N VAL A 496 -5.76 -26.66 27.97
CA VAL A 496 -4.42 -27.13 27.63
C VAL A 496 -4.41 -28.11 26.46
N LEU A 497 -5.41 -29.00 26.38
CA LEU A 497 -5.43 -30.11 25.42
C LEU A 497 -6.41 -29.86 24.26
N TYR A 498 -7.64 -29.42 24.57
CA TYR A 498 -8.68 -29.24 23.56
C TYR A 498 -8.48 -27.95 22.75
N LEU A 499 -8.27 -26.82 23.44
CA LEU A 499 -8.20 -25.49 22.83
C LEU A 499 -7.16 -25.37 21.71
N PRO A 500 -5.89 -25.82 21.86
CA PRO A 500 -4.91 -25.68 20.77
C PRO A 500 -5.28 -26.51 19.55
N VAL A 501 -5.79 -27.73 19.76
CA VAL A 501 -6.18 -28.65 18.68
C VAL A 501 -7.41 -28.11 17.96
N ILE A 502 -8.47 -27.76 18.68
CA ILE A 502 -9.70 -27.26 18.06
C ILE A 502 -9.48 -25.89 17.41
N GLY A 503 -8.58 -25.05 17.95
CA GLY A 503 -8.20 -23.78 17.35
C GLY A 503 -7.55 -23.97 15.98
N LEU A 504 -6.65 -24.96 15.86
CA LEU A 504 -6.06 -25.33 14.57
C LEU A 504 -7.14 -25.89 13.63
N VAL A 505 -7.97 -26.84 14.06
CA VAL A 505 -9.03 -27.42 13.22
C VAL A 505 -10.04 -26.36 12.75
N ALA A 506 -10.46 -25.47 13.66
CA ALA A 506 -11.35 -24.37 13.33
C ALA A 506 -10.72 -23.38 12.35
N SER A 507 -9.40 -23.13 12.44
CA SER A 507 -8.70 -22.32 11.43
C SER A 507 -8.73 -22.99 10.04
N GLN A 508 -8.66 -24.32 9.95
CA GLN A 508 -8.78 -25.05 8.69
C GLN A 508 -10.20 -24.95 8.12
N LEU A 509 -11.22 -24.93 8.99
CA LEU A 509 -12.61 -24.68 8.58
C LEU A 509 -12.75 -23.28 7.97
N VAL A 510 -12.18 -22.24 8.61
CA VAL A 510 -12.16 -20.88 8.04
C VAL A 510 -11.40 -20.83 6.73
N ALA A 511 -10.26 -21.51 6.62
CA ALA A 511 -9.48 -21.61 5.38
C ALA A 511 -10.30 -22.22 4.23
N GLY A 512 -11.02 -23.31 4.48
CA GLY A 512 -11.94 -23.93 3.52
C GLY A 512 -13.10 -23.00 3.16
N TYR A 513 -13.69 -22.32 4.14
CA TYR A 513 -14.71 -21.30 3.92
C TYR A 513 -14.21 -20.18 3.00
N LEU A 514 -13.03 -19.61 3.26
CA LEU A 514 -12.47 -18.50 2.47
C LEU A 514 -12.25 -18.89 1.00
N LEU A 515 -11.82 -20.13 0.73
CA LEU A 515 -11.69 -20.65 -0.62
C LEU A 515 -13.05 -20.73 -1.34
N VAL A 516 -14.06 -21.28 -0.66
CA VAL A 516 -15.41 -21.42 -1.23
C VAL A 516 -16.04 -20.03 -1.41
N ALA A 517 -16.01 -19.18 -0.39
CA ALA A 517 -16.57 -17.83 -0.42
C ALA A 517 -15.94 -17.00 -1.54
N SER A 518 -14.62 -17.08 -1.71
CA SER A 518 -13.90 -16.38 -2.78
C SER A 518 -14.39 -16.79 -4.17
N ALA A 519 -14.78 -18.05 -4.38
CA ALA A 519 -15.37 -18.50 -5.65
C ALA A 519 -16.62 -17.67 -6.02
N PHE A 520 -17.39 -17.22 -5.03
CA PHE A 520 -18.59 -16.40 -5.19
C PHE A 520 -18.34 -14.88 -5.04
N GLY A 521 -17.08 -14.44 -5.01
CA GLY A 521 -16.72 -13.03 -4.87
C GLY A 521 -16.89 -12.49 -3.45
N VAL A 522 -16.92 -13.37 -2.44
CA VAL A 522 -17.04 -13.03 -1.02
C VAL A 522 -15.72 -13.33 -0.31
N ASN A 523 -15.26 -12.45 0.57
CA ASN A 523 -14.00 -12.60 1.30
C ASN A 523 -12.74 -12.88 0.44
N VAL A 524 -12.73 -12.38 -0.78
CA VAL A 524 -11.56 -12.48 -1.68
C VAL A 524 -10.34 -11.82 -1.03
N ASN A 525 -10.55 -10.67 -0.40
CA ASN A 525 -9.52 -9.95 0.35
C ASN A 525 -8.99 -10.77 1.54
N GLU A 526 -9.87 -11.26 2.40
CA GLU A 526 -9.47 -12.00 3.61
C GLU A 526 -8.76 -13.32 3.28
N LEU A 527 -9.10 -13.98 2.16
CA LEU A 527 -8.38 -15.17 1.67
C LEU A 527 -6.90 -14.88 1.44
N PHE A 528 -6.56 -13.71 0.89
CA PHE A 528 -5.18 -13.35 0.54
C PHE A 528 -4.48 -12.60 1.68
N ALA A 529 -5.18 -11.70 2.36
CA ALA A 529 -4.69 -11.00 3.55
C ALA A 529 -4.35 -11.99 4.68
N GLY A 530 -5.17 -13.03 4.88
CA GLY A 530 -4.91 -14.09 5.85
C GLY A 530 -3.66 -14.91 5.55
N GLN A 531 -3.20 -14.93 4.29
CA GLN A 531 -1.96 -15.60 3.90
C GLN A 531 -0.73 -14.70 4.01
N GLY A 532 -0.89 -13.39 3.81
CA GLY A 532 0.23 -12.43 3.87
C GLY A 532 1.33 -12.75 2.87
N ILE A 533 0.97 -13.04 1.61
CA ILE A 533 1.91 -13.48 0.57
C ILE A 533 2.84 -12.33 0.16
N GLU A 534 4.09 -12.40 0.62
CA GLU A 534 5.15 -11.42 0.32
C GLU A 534 5.79 -11.59 -1.06
N ASP A 535 5.61 -12.73 -1.71
CA ASP A 535 6.14 -12.99 -3.06
C ASP A 535 5.29 -12.32 -4.14
N ALA A 536 5.72 -12.44 -5.40
CA ALA A 536 5.13 -11.76 -6.57
C ALA A 536 5.07 -10.24 -6.37
N LYS A 537 6.25 -9.62 -6.47
CA LYS A 537 6.44 -8.17 -6.28
C LYS A 537 7.01 -7.54 -7.53
N GLY A 538 7.04 -6.21 -7.60
CA GLY A 538 7.44 -5.51 -8.80
C GLY A 538 7.09 -4.03 -8.81
N PHE A 539 7.41 -3.39 -9.92
CA PHE A 539 7.21 -1.98 -10.21
C PHE A 539 7.16 -1.79 -11.73
N VAL A 540 6.73 -0.62 -12.20
CA VAL A 540 6.77 -0.28 -13.63
C VAL A 540 7.88 0.73 -13.86
N ARG A 541 8.91 0.33 -14.62
CA ARG A 541 9.93 1.24 -15.12
C ARG A 541 9.49 1.77 -16.47
N MET A 542 9.65 3.06 -16.70
CA MET A 542 9.19 3.75 -17.90
C MET A 542 10.32 4.52 -18.52
N ARG A 543 10.31 4.60 -19.86
CA ARG A 543 11.21 5.43 -20.64
C ARG A 543 10.39 6.36 -21.52
N ILE A 544 10.58 7.66 -21.36
CA ILE A 544 10.17 8.67 -22.34
C ILE A 544 11.40 9.00 -23.17
N ASP A 545 11.39 8.64 -24.44
CA ASP A 545 12.45 9.01 -25.37
C ASP A 545 12.33 10.48 -25.82
N PRO A 546 13.40 11.10 -26.35
CA PRO A 546 13.37 12.50 -26.80
C PRO A 546 12.34 12.79 -27.90
N ASP A 547 11.91 11.78 -28.65
CA ASP A 547 10.83 11.86 -29.64
C ASP A 547 9.42 11.81 -29.01
N GLY A 548 9.37 11.55 -27.71
CA GLY A 548 8.15 11.43 -26.91
C GLY A 548 7.50 10.05 -26.91
N THR A 549 8.16 9.03 -27.43
CA THR A 549 7.72 7.63 -27.28
C THR A 549 7.81 7.23 -25.81
N LEU A 550 6.69 6.81 -25.21
CA LEU A 550 6.67 6.26 -23.85
C LEU A 550 6.70 4.73 -23.90
N THR A 551 7.70 4.09 -23.30
CA THR A 551 7.81 2.63 -23.20
C THR A 551 7.72 2.18 -21.74
N LEU A 552 6.82 1.25 -21.42
CA LEU A 552 6.64 0.67 -20.09
C LEU A 552 7.32 -0.71 -20.02
N TYR A 553 8.08 -0.93 -18.95
CA TYR A 553 8.73 -2.17 -18.58
C TYR A 553 8.18 -2.62 -17.20
N PRO A 554 7.17 -3.49 -17.16
CA PRO A 554 6.63 -3.99 -15.91
C PRO A 554 7.56 -5.04 -15.30
N VAL A 555 8.47 -4.60 -14.44
CA VAL A 555 9.51 -5.44 -13.81
C VAL A 555 8.95 -6.13 -12.58
N VAL A 556 9.03 -7.46 -12.55
CA VAL A 556 8.50 -8.29 -11.48
C VAL A 556 9.50 -9.32 -10.98
N VAL A 557 9.32 -9.74 -9.73
CA VAL A 557 10.12 -10.77 -9.06
C VAL A 557 9.19 -11.79 -8.44
N ASP A 558 9.40 -13.05 -8.81
CA ASP A 558 8.57 -14.16 -8.35
C ASP A 558 8.80 -14.52 -6.88
N ARG A 559 10.00 -14.27 -6.35
CA ARG A 559 10.36 -14.51 -4.96
C ARG A 559 11.17 -13.35 -4.40
N VAL A 560 10.72 -12.81 -3.27
CA VAL A 560 11.46 -11.77 -2.55
C VAL A 560 12.61 -12.36 -1.74
N SER A 561 13.64 -11.56 -1.46
CA SER A 561 14.73 -11.99 -0.59
C SER A 561 14.26 -11.99 0.87
N ARG A 562 14.67 -13.03 1.61
CA ARG A 562 14.41 -13.22 3.03
C ARG A 562 15.68 -13.38 3.85
N ASP A 563 16.84 -13.42 3.17
CA ASP A 563 18.16 -13.52 3.76
C ASP A 563 19.00 -12.35 3.23
N TRP A 564 19.26 -11.39 4.12
CA TRP A 564 19.91 -10.11 3.81
C TRP A 564 21.25 -10.06 4.54
N ARG A 565 22.29 -9.67 3.80
CA ARG A 565 23.65 -9.56 4.31
C ARG A 565 24.13 -8.13 4.18
N VAL A 566 24.96 -7.70 5.11
CA VAL A 566 25.63 -6.40 5.00
C VAL A 566 26.49 -6.38 3.74
N ASN A 567 26.35 -5.32 2.95
CA ASN A 567 27.05 -5.15 1.70
C ASN A 567 28.54 -4.84 1.96
N SER A 568 29.42 -5.62 1.34
CA SER A 568 30.87 -5.41 1.41
C SER A 568 31.35 -4.22 0.57
N ASP A 569 30.60 -3.83 -0.46
CA ASP A 569 30.87 -2.57 -1.17
C ASP A 569 30.59 -1.40 -0.21
N GLN A 570 31.58 -0.53 -0.04
CA GLN A 570 31.51 0.65 0.82
C GLN A 570 31.30 1.95 0.04
N SER A 571 31.06 1.87 -1.28
CA SER A 571 30.75 3.04 -2.09
C SER A 571 29.53 3.79 -1.51
N PRO A 572 29.51 5.14 -1.53
CA PRO A 572 28.46 5.91 -0.87
C PRO A 572 27.04 5.56 -1.33
N GLU A 573 26.85 5.26 -2.62
CA GLU A 573 25.54 4.94 -3.21
C GLU A 573 25.12 3.48 -3.02
N SER A 574 26.03 2.58 -2.66
CA SER A 574 25.69 1.15 -2.60
C SER A 574 24.75 0.85 -1.44
N SER A 575 23.72 0.05 -1.70
CA SER A 575 22.76 -0.41 -0.71
C SER A 575 23.46 -1.02 0.51
N TRP A 576 22.99 -0.73 1.71
CA TRP A 576 23.56 -1.26 2.95
C TRP A 576 23.44 -2.78 3.05
N LEU A 577 22.36 -3.33 2.53
CA LEU A 577 22.10 -4.77 2.54
C LEU A 577 21.96 -5.29 1.12
N VAL A 578 22.49 -6.49 0.89
CA VAL A 578 22.39 -7.22 -0.38
C VAL A 578 21.73 -8.58 -0.12
N PRO A 579 20.96 -9.10 -1.09
CA PRO A 579 20.32 -10.39 -0.90
C PRO A 579 21.38 -11.50 -0.98
N ALA A 580 21.30 -12.48 -0.07
CA ALA A 580 22.22 -13.61 -0.06
C ALA A 580 22.14 -14.46 -1.33
N THR A 581 20.93 -14.55 -1.90
CA THR A 581 20.68 -15.10 -3.24
C THR A 581 20.22 -13.94 -4.13
N PRO A 582 20.87 -13.69 -5.28
CA PRO A 582 20.47 -12.61 -6.18
C PRO A 582 18.98 -12.67 -6.54
N LEU A 583 18.32 -11.51 -6.52
CA LEU A 583 16.96 -11.39 -7.03
C LEU A 583 16.96 -11.61 -8.55
N VAL A 584 15.95 -12.31 -9.07
CA VAL A 584 15.79 -12.60 -10.49
C VAL A 584 14.60 -11.81 -11.03
N PRO A 585 14.81 -10.55 -11.46
CA PRO A 585 13.76 -9.76 -12.10
C PRO A 585 13.48 -10.29 -13.51
N ARG A 586 12.23 -10.22 -13.92
CA ARG A 586 11.76 -10.48 -15.29
C ARG A 586 10.63 -9.52 -15.63
N LEU A 587 10.22 -9.46 -16.88
CA LEU A 587 9.06 -8.69 -17.27
C LEU A 587 7.77 -9.49 -17.01
N ALA A 588 6.71 -8.80 -16.56
CA ALA A 588 5.37 -9.37 -16.44
C ALA A 588 4.75 -9.64 -17.83
N GLU A 589 5.09 -8.79 -18.79
CA GLU A 589 4.70 -8.82 -20.20
C GLU A 589 5.76 -8.07 -21.03
N PRO A 590 5.83 -8.27 -22.36
CA PRO A 590 6.77 -7.55 -23.22
C PRO A 590 6.67 -6.02 -23.08
N PRO A 591 7.72 -5.24 -23.40
CA PRO A 591 7.67 -3.78 -23.32
C PRO A 591 6.48 -3.19 -24.09
N ILE A 592 5.75 -2.27 -23.44
CA ILE A 592 4.54 -1.66 -24.01
C ILE A 592 4.86 -0.24 -24.47
N THR A 593 4.68 0.02 -25.76
CA THR A 593 4.82 1.37 -26.33
C THR A 593 3.49 2.12 -26.29
N VAL A 594 3.52 3.34 -25.77
CA VAL A 594 2.42 4.30 -25.72
C VAL A 594 2.85 5.52 -26.50
N THR A 595 2.19 5.77 -27.63
CA THR A 595 2.46 6.92 -28.50
C THR A 595 1.59 8.11 -28.14
#